data_AF-A0A730WPL5-F1
#
_entry.id   AF-A0A730WPL5-F1
#
_cell.length_a   1.000
_cell.length_b   1.000
_cell.length_c   1.000
_cell.angle_alpha   90.00
_cell.angle_beta   90.00
_cell.angle_gamma   90.00
#
_symmetry.space_group_name_H-M   'P 1'
#
loop_
_entity.id
_entity.type
_entity.pdbx_description
1 polymer ?
#
loop_
_entity_poly.entity_id
_entity_poly.type
_entity_poly.pdbx_seq_one_letter_code
_entity_poly.pdbx_strand_id
1 'polypeptide(L)'
;MKKSELQELLYFFCVFSIALFVVFYGVRFCKKNNIDMNTFSGMLEMYRRIFMFENKYFSILMLVCIYGGALLGLITFGVSLWAETQGCVFPTRYS
;
A
#
# COMPACT_ATOMS: atom_id res chain seq x y z
N MET A 1 0.42 -18.48 -22.57
CA MET A 1 0.41 -17.32 -21.65
C MET A 1 0.69 -16.08 -22.48
N LYS A 2 -0.26 -15.15 -22.59
CA LYS A 2 -0.04 -13.90 -23.33
C LYS A 2 0.95 -13.02 -22.56
N LYS A 3 1.71 -12.19 -23.26
CA LYS A 3 2.72 -11.29 -22.66
C LYS A 3 2.12 -10.36 -21.59
N SER A 4 0.85 -9.97 -21.76
CA SER A 4 0.08 -9.17 -20.80
C SER A 4 -0.19 -9.89 -19.47
N GLU A 5 -0.52 -11.18 -19.51
CA GLU A 5 -0.82 -11.96 -18.29
C GLU A 5 0.42 -12.21 -17.44
N LEU A 6 1.58 -12.38 -18.08
CA LEU A 6 2.85 -12.49 -17.37
C LEU A 6 3.20 -11.19 -16.63
N GLN A 7 2.89 -10.03 -17.22
CA GLN A 7 3.13 -8.72 -16.61
C GLN A 7 2.22 -8.49 -15.40
N GLU A 8 0.94 -8.84 -15.51
CA GLU A 8 -0.02 -8.75 -14.40
C GLU A 8 0.37 -9.67 -13.25
N LEU A 9 0.79 -10.90 -13.55
CA LEU A 9 1.26 -11.85 -12.54
C LEU A 9 2.51 -11.34 -11.83
N LEU A 10 3.50 -10.84 -12.58
CA LEU A 10 4.73 -10.26 -12.02
C LEU A 10 4.43 -9.05 -11.14
N TYR A 11 3.56 -8.15 -11.60
CA TYR A 11 3.14 -6.98 -10.83
C TYR A 11 2.46 -7.39 -9.53
N PHE A 12 1.55 -8.38 -9.59
CA PHE A 12 0.89 -8.92 -8.40
C PHE A 12 1.90 -9.48 -7.38
N PHE A 13 2.85 -10.31 -7.82
CA PHE A 13 3.89 -10.84 -6.93
C PHE A 13 4.82 -9.75 -6.37
N CYS A 14 5.16 -8.73 -7.16
CA CYS A 14 5.94 -7.59 -6.68
C CYS A 14 5.19 -6.81 -5.60
N VAL A 15 3.93 -6.44 -5.82
CA VAL A 15 3.14 -5.70 -4.82
C VAL A 15 2.92 -6.55 -3.57
N PHE A 16 2.58 -7.83 -3.74
CA PHE A 16 2.36 -8.76 -2.63
C PHE A 16 3.62 -8.98 -1.78
N SER A 17 4.78 -9.14 -2.41
CA SER A 17 6.05 -9.30 -1.69
C SER A 17 6.45 -8.04 -0.92
N ILE A 18 6.25 -6.85 -1.49
CA ILE A 18 6.47 -5.58 -0.78
C ILE A 18 5.53 -5.46 0.42
N ALA A 19 4.25 -5.79 0.26
CA ALA A 19 3.27 -5.75 1.34
C ALA A 19 3.66 -6.69 2.50
N LEU A 20 4.05 -7.93 2.19
CA LEU A 20 4.55 -8.87 3.20
C LEU A 20 5.80 -8.35 3.91
N PHE A 21 6.74 -7.76 3.17
CA PHE A 21 7.96 -7.20 3.74
C PHE A 21 7.65 -6.08 4.72
N VAL A 22 6.75 -5.16 4.35
CA VAL A 22 6.30 -4.06 5.21
C VAL A 22 5.65 -4.57 6.49
N VAL A 23 4.72 -5.52 6.38
CA VAL A 23 4.05 -6.13 7.53
C VAL A 23 5.05 -6.81 8.45
N PHE A 24 5.96 -7.61 7.90
CA PHE A 24 6.97 -8.32 8.68
C PHE A 24 7.90 -7.35 9.44
N TYR A 25 8.37 -6.29 8.78
CA TYR A 25 9.17 -5.26 9.42
C TYR A 25 8.38 -4.46 10.46
N GLY A 26 7.10 -4.18 10.20
CA GLY A 26 6.22 -3.50 11.14
C GLY A 26 5.99 -4.30 12.42
N VAL A 27 5.72 -5.60 12.28
CA VAL A 27 5.59 -6.51 13.43
C VAL A 27 6.90 -6.57 14.22
N ARG A 28 8.05 -6.69 13.54
CA ARG A 28 9.35 -6.71 14.21
C ARG A 28 9.65 -5.40 14.93
N PHE A 29 9.33 -4.25 14.32
CA PHE A 29 9.50 -2.93 14.91
C PHE A 29 8.63 -2.76 16.16
N CYS A 30 7.35 -3.13 16.09
CA CYS A 30 6.44 -3.03 17.22
C CYS A 30 6.83 -3.97 18.36
N LYS A 31 7.25 -5.20 18.03
CA LYS A 31 7.77 -6.15 19.03
C LYS A 31 9.03 -5.63 19.72
N LYS A 32 9.95 -4.99 18.99
CA LYS A 32 11.17 -4.38 19.57
C LYS A 32 10.84 -3.23 20.52
N ASN A 33 9.78 -2.48 20.25
CA ASN A 33 9.41 -1.28 20.99
C ASN A 33 8.27 -1.50 22.00
N ASN A 34 7.83 -2.74 22.24
CA ASN A 34 6.69 -3.11 23.09
C ASN A 34 5.40 -2.34 22.73
N ILE A 35 5.13 -2.19 21.43
CA ILE A 35 3.92 -1.52 20.92
C ILE A 35 2.86 -2.57 20.58
N ASP A 36 1.65 -2.41 21.11
CA ASP A 36 0.51 -3.28 20.79
C ASP A 36 -0.25 -2.77 19.56
N MET A 37 0.05 -3.35 18.39
CA MET A 37 -0.59 -3.01 17.11
C MET A 37 -2.08 -3.32 17.04
N ASN A 38 -2.63 -4.15 17.94
CA ASN A 38 -4.06 -4.46 17.95
C ASN A 38 -4.89 -3.35 18.61
N THR A 39 -4.23 -2.38 19.22
CA THR A 39 -4.88 -1.24 19.88
C THR A 39 -4.71 0.04 19.07
N PHE A 40 -5.71 0.92 19.14
CA PHE A 40 -5.65 2.22 18.47
C PHE A 40 -4.49 3.09 19.00
N SER A 41 -4.24 3.05 20.30
CA SER A 41 -3.12 3.75 20.93
C SER A 41 -1.76 3.23 20.45
N GLY A 42 -1.59 1.91 20.32
CA GLY A 42 -0.36 1.34 19.79
C GLY A 42 -0.15 1.62 18.31
N MET A 43 -1.21 1.63 17.50
CA MET A 43 -1.10 2.09 16.10
C MET A 43 -0.67 3.56 16.02
N LEU A 44 -1.28 4.46 16.80
CA LEU A 44 -0.89 5.87 16.84
C LEU A 44 0.57 6.06 17.30
N GLU A 45 1.02 5.30 18.29
CA GLU A 45 2.40 5.34 18.77
C GLU A 45 3.40 4.84 17.70
N MET A 46 3.03 3.80 16.95
CA MET A 46 3.80 3.36 15.79
C MET A 46 3.89 4.47 14.72
N TYR A 47 2.77 5.10 14.37
CA TYR A 47 2.74 6.21 13.42
C TYR A 47 3.57 7.40 13.90
N ARG A 48 3.47 7.77 15.17
CA ARG A 48 4.27 8.84 15.78
C ARG A 48 5.76 8.60 15.56
N ARG A 49 6.24 7.37 15.77
CA ARG A 49 7.65 6.99 15.58
C ARG A 49 8.08 6.94 14.12
N ILE A 50 7.16 6.56 13.22
CA ILE A 50 7.36 6.65 11.77
C ILE A 50 7.58 8.11 11.36
N PHE A 51 6.73 9.03 11.81
CA PHE A 51 6.88 10.46 11.50
C PHE A 51 8.07 11.12 12.20
N MET A 52 8.51 10.57 13.33
CA MET A 52 9.74 10.99 14.03
C MET A 52 11.02 10.43 13.37
N PHE A 53 10.89 9.57 12.36
CA PHE A 53 12.00 8.92 11.64
C PHE A 53 12.98 8.16 12.57
N GLU A 54 12.46 7.55 13.65
CA GLU A 54 13.27 6.79 14.62
C GLU A 54 14.06 5.65 13.95
N ASN A 55 13.46 5.04 12.92
CA ASN A 55 14.17 4.23 11.94
C ASN A 55 13.87 4.76 10.54
N LYS A 56 14.84 5.49 9.96
CA LYS A 56 14.69 6.15 8.65
C LYS A 56 14.21 5.21 7.55
N TYR A 57 14.81 4.02 7.44
CA TYR A 57 14.46 3.06 6.38
C TYR A 57 13.04 2.55 6.53
N PHE A 58 12.66 2.12 7.74
CA PHE A 58 11.30 1.66 8.01
C PHE A 58 10.26 2.77 7.82
N SER A 59 10.61 3.99 8.24
CA SER A 59 9.70 5.14 8.14
C SER A 59 9.46 5.52 6.69
N ILE A 60 10.52 5.60 5.87
CA ILE A 60 10.40 5.85 4.43
C ILE A 60 9.58 4.74 3.76
N LEU A 61 9.87 3.47 4.08
CA LEU A 61 9.14 2.33 3.53
C LEU A 61 7.63 2.42 3.83
N MET A 62 7.27 2.67 5.09
CA MET A 62 5.88 2.83 5.52
C MET A 62 5.19 4.02 4.86
N LEU A 63 5.84 5.18 4.81
CA LEU A 63 5.30 6.39 4.20
C LEU A 63 5.09 6.19 2.69
N VAL A 64 6.05 5.60 1.99
CA VAL A 64 5.92 5.31 0.56
C VAL A 64 4.79 4.32 0.31
N CYS A 65 4.63 3.28 1.13
CA CYS A 65 3.53 2.33 0.95
C CYS A 65 2.15 2.98 1.19
N ILE A 66 2.00 3.79 2.23
CA ILE A 66 0.73 4.42 2.57
C ILE A 66 0.38 5.53 1.58
N TYR A 67 1.29 6.48 1.38
CA TYR A 67 1.04 7.62 0.49
C TYR A 67 1.15 7.25 -0.98
N GLY A 68 2.00 6.30 -1.35
CA GLY A 68 2.06 5.76 -2.71
C GLY A 68 0.79 5.00 -3.06
N GLY A 69 0.26 4.19 -2.13
CA GLY A 69 -1.04 3.52 -2.30
C GLY A 69 -2.19 4.52 -2.41
N ALA A 70 -2.22 5.54 -1.54
CA ALA A 70 -3.24 6.59 -1.60
C ALA A 70 -3.18 7.39 -2.90
N LEU A 71 -1.97 7.76 -3.36
CA LEU A 71 -1.78 8.47 -4.62
C LEU A 71 -2.24 7.64 -5.81
N LEU A 72 -1.88 6.35 -5.86
CA LEU A 72 -2.38 5.44 -6.90
C LEU A 72 -3.91 5.37 -6.88
N GLY A 73 -4.53 5.22 -5.71
CA GLY A 73 -5.98 5.20 -5.57
C GLY A 73 -6.65 6.49 -6.07
N LEU A 74 -6.08 7.65 -5.74
CA LEU A 74 -6.58 8.95 -6.22
C LEU A 74 -6.43 9.11 -7.73
N ILE A 75 -5.30 8.68 -8.31
CA ILE A 75 -5.08 8.71 -9.76
C ILE A 75 -6.08 7.79 -10.45
N THR A 76 -6.24 6.55 -9.99
CA THR A 76 -7.21 5.61 -10.55
C THR A 76 -8.62 6.18 -10.48
N PHE A 77 -9.02 6.71 -9.33
CA PHE A 77 -10.33 7.32 -9.16
C PHE A 77 -10.55 8.53 -10.10
N GLY A 78 -9.57 9.42 -10.20
CA GLY A 78 -9.63 10.58 -11.09
C GLY A 78 -9.70 10.19 -12.57
N VAL A 79 -8.89 9.21 -12.98
CA VAL A 79 -8.92 8.67 -14.35
C VAL A 79 -10.25 7.98 -14.65
N SER A 80 -10.82 7.24 -13.69
CA SER A 80 -12.14 6.63 -13.83
C SER A 80 -13.23 7.67 -14.05
N LEU A 81 -13.29 8.72 -13.21
CA LEU A 81 -14.26 9.80 -13.38
C LEU A 81 -14.08 10.55 -14.71
N TRP A 82 -12.84 10.85 -15.08
CA TRP A 82 -12.55 11.50 -16.36
C TRP A 82 -12.98 10.62 -17.55
N ALA A 83 -12.71 9.32 -17.52
CA ALA A 83 -13.11 8.42 -18.59
C ALA A 83 -14.64 8.27 -18.69
N GLU A 84 -15.37 8.26 -17.57
CA GLU A 84 -16.84 8.29 -17.58
C GLU A 84 -17.37 9.55 -18.29
N THR A 85 -16.77 10.72 -18.08
CA THR A 85 -17.16 11.95 -18.79
C THR A 85 -16.91 11.89 -20.30
N GLN A 86 -16.00 11.03 -20.76
CA GLN A 86 -15.73 10.80 -22.18
C GLN A 86 -16.61 9.67 -22.77
N GLY A 87 -17.52 9.09 -21.99
CA GLY A 87 -18.40 8.01 -22.42
C GLY A 87 -17.75 6.62 -22.39
N CYS A 88 -16.59 6.45 -21.72
CA CYS A 88 -16.03 5.12 -21.50
C CYS A 88 -16.87 4.35 -20.47
N VAL A 89 -17.39 3.19 -20.87
CA VAL A 89 -18.05 2.25 -19.97
C VAL A 89 -17.03 1.24 -19.48
N PHE A 90 -16.71 1.26 -18.18
CA PHE A 90 -15.88 0.23 -17.58
C PHE A 90 -16.70 -1.06 -17.42
N PRO A 91 -16.30 -2.18 -18.06
CA PRO A 91 -16.99 -3.45 -17.87
C PRO A 91 -16.74 -3.95 -16.44
N THR A 92 -17.73 -3.76 -15.56
CA THR A 92 -17.69 -4.21 -14.16
C THR A 92 -18.09 -5.68 -13.99
N ARG A 93 -18.32 -6.42 -15.09
CA ARG A 93 -18.76 -7.82 -15.06
C ARG A 93 -17.79 -8.72 -15.81
N TYR A 94 -17.23 -9.68 -15.06
CA TYR A 94 -17.02 -11.01 -15.62
C TYR A 94 -18.42 -11.56 -15.92
N SER A 95 -18.78 -11.68 -17.20
CA SER A 95 -19.98 -12.40 -17.64
C SER A 95 -19.79 -13.90 -17.48
#